data_AF-A0A0P9HPL3-F1
#
_entry.id   AF-A0A0P9HPL3-F1
#
_cell.length_a   1.000
_cell.length_b   1.000
_cell.length_c   1.000
_cell.angle_alpha   90.00
_cell.angle_beta   90.00
_cell.angle_gamma   90.00
#
_symmetry.space_group_name_H-M   'P 1'
#
loop_
_entity.id
_entity.type
_entity.pdbx_description
1 polymer ?
#
loop_
_entity_poly.entity_id
_entity_poly.type
_entity_poly.pdbx_seq_one_letter_code
_entity_poly.pdbx_strand_id
1 'polypeptide(L)'
;MIVHVRARKWLGRFRFALLFVVFTFALYHMLLAVTRWLEPEPKYREPAGRAVKAFQNDQTAAVSDKIKMSERLKLFYRIGE
;
A
#
# COMPACT_ATOMS: atom_id res chain seq x y z
N MET A 1 -48.15 11.38 14.11
CA MET A 1 -47.32 10.82 15.21
C MET A 1 -46.29 9.77 14.76
N ILE A 2 -46.55 8.98 13.70
CA ILE A 2 -45.70 7.86 13.25
C ILE A 2 -44.31 8.31 12.72
N VAL A 3 -44.24 9.47 12.04
CA VAL A 3 -43.00 9.99 11.44
C VAL A 3 -41.95 10.36 12.51
N HIS A 4 -42.39 10.95 13.62
CA HIS A 4 -41.48 11.36 14.71
C HIS A 4 -40.84 10.17 15.43
N VAL A 5 -41.59 9.06 15.58
CA VAL A 5 -41.08 7.83 16.21
C VAL A 5 -40.09 7.11 15.28
N ARG A 6 -40.33 7.09 13.96
CA ARG A 6 -39.40 6.54 12.97
C ARG A 6 -38.12 7.38 12.84
N ALA A 7 -38.24 8.70 12.88
CA ALA A 7 -37.10 9.62 12.83
C ALA A 7 -36.12 9.40 13.99
N ARG A 8 -36.61 9.22 15.23
CA ARG A 8 -35.73 8.92 16.38
C ARG A 8 -34.96 7.60 16.23
N LYS A 9 -35.58 6.56 15.66
CA LYS A 9 -34.90 5.28 15.38
C LYS A 9 -33.84 5.41 14.27
N TRP A 10 -34.11 6.23 13.25
CA TRP A 10 -33.15 6.52 12.18
C TRP A 10 -32.00 7.41 12.63
N LEU A 11 -32.25 8.36 13.54
CA LEU A 11 -31.22 9.22 14.11
C LEU A 11 -30.17 8.41 14.91
N GLY A 12 -30.61 7.36 15.62
CA GLY A 12 -29.71 6.42 16.28
C GLY A 12 -28.81 5.68 15.29
N ARG A 13 -29.35 5.21 14.16
CA ARG A 13 -28.56 4.55 13.11
C ARG A 13 -27.60 5.52 12.41
N PHE A 14 -28.04 6.75 12.17
CA PHE A 14 -27.23 7.79 11.55
C PHE A 14 -26.01 8.14 12.42
N ARG A 15 -26.15 8.15 13.75
CA ARG A 15 -25.01 8.33 14.67
C ARG A 15 -23.95 7.26 14.48
N PHE A 16 -24.32 5.99 14.34
CA PHE A 16 -23.36 4.91 14.09
C PHE A 16 -22.73 5.00 12.69
N ALA A 17 -23.51 5.36 11.67
CA ALA A 17 -22.98 5.60 10.33
C ALA A 17 -21.96 6.75 10.32
N LEU A 18 -22.26 7.85 11.01
CA LEU A 18 -21.37 9.00 11.14
C LEU A 18 -20.09 8.61 11.88
N LEU A 19 -20.21 7.90 13.01
CA LEU A 19 -19.04 7.39 13.74
C LEU A 19 -18.18 6.48 12.85
N PHE A 20 -18.80 5.57 12.10
CA PHE A 20 -18.10 4.70 11.17
C PHE A 20 -17.30 5.52 10.14
N VAL A 21 -17.92 6.49 9.49
CA VAL A 21 -17.25 7.37 8.52
C VAL A 21 -16.07 8.11 9.16
N VAL A 22 -16.25 8.68 10.36
CA VAL A 22 -15.18 9.37 11.09
C VAL A 22 -14.02 8.43 11.39
N PHE A 23 -14.30 7.22 11.87
CA PHE A 23 -13.26 6.23 12.15
C PHE A 23 -12.53 5.77 10.89
N THR A 24 -13.26 5.53 9.79
CA THR A 24 -12.65 5.19 8.50
C THR A 24 -11.71 6.30 8.03
N PHE A 25 -12.13 7.56 8.14
CA PHE A 25 -11.31 8.70 7.75
C PHE A 25 -10.06 8.84 8.63
N ALA A 26 -10.22 8.69 9.95
CA ALA A 26 -9.11 8.72 10.89
C ALA A 26 -8.09 7.62 10.61
N LEU A 27 -8.56 6.38 10.36
CA LEU A 27 -7.71 5.25 10.02
C LEU A 27 -6.96 5.49 8.70
N TYR A 28 -7.66 5.98 7.67
CA TYR A 28 -7.04 6.31 6.40
C TYR A 28 -5.90 7.32 6.56
N HIS A 29 -6.13 8.40 7.31
CA HIS A 29 -5.09 9.40 7.57
C HIS A 29 -3.93 8.84 8.40
N MET A 30 -4.20 7.95 9.36
CA MET A 30 -3.15 7.28 10.13
C MET A 30 -2.28 6.43 9.20
N LEU A 31 -2.87 5.65 8.31
CA LEU A 31 -2.14 4.86 7.31
C LEU A 31 -1.37 5.76 6.32
N LEU A 32 -1.95 6.90 5.92
CA LEU A 32 -1.26 7.88 5.08
C LEU A 32 -0.03 8.47 5.78
N ALA A 33 -0.13 8.76 7.08
CA ALA A 33 1.00 9.25 7.86
C ALA A 33 2.11 8.17 7.98
N VAL A 34 1.72 6.92 8.20
CA VAL A 34 2.66 5.78 8.26
C VAL A 34 3.34 5.56 6.91
N THR A 35 2.60 5.60 5.80
CA THR A 35 3.16 5.44 4.45
C THR A 35 4.10 6.57 4.08
N ARG A 36 3.76 7.82 4.39
CA ARG A 36 4.68 8.97 4.23
C ARG A 36 5.92 8.86 5.09
N TRP A 37 5.80 8.29 6.29
CA TRP A 37 6.96 8.05 7.15
C TRP A 37 7.85 6.92 6.60
N LEU A 38 7.23 5.91 5.96
CA LEU A 38 7.92 4.76 5.39
C LEU A 38 8.55 5.05 4.01
N GLU A 39 7.95 5.94 3.21
CA GLU A 39 8.50 6.40 1.94
C GLU A 39 9.31 7.69 2.12
N PRO A 40 10.66 7.63 2.12
CA PRO A 40 11.44 8.82 1.85
C PRO A 40 11.19 9.27 0.41
N GLU A 41 10.59 10.44 0.25
CA GLU A 41 10.41 11.15 -1.01
C GLU A 41 11.77 11.42 -1.70
N PRO A 42 11.95 11.32 -3.04
CA PRO A 42 11.16 10.65 -4.08
C PRO A 42 11.85 9.36 -4.59
N LYS A 43 11.11 8.23 -4.61
CA LYS A 43 11.57 6.94 -5.18
C LYS A 43 11.71 6.95 -6.71
N TYR A 44 11.23 8.00 -7.38
CA TYR A 44 11.34 8.20 -8.83
C TYR A 44 11.88 9.59 -9.15
N ARG A 45 13.15 9.84 -8.83
CA ARG A 45 13.90 10.86 -9.56
C ARG A 45 14.09 10.30 -10.97
N GLU A 46 13.63 11.01 -12.00
CA GLU A 46 13.96 10.65 -13.39
C GLU A 46 15.47 10.40 -13.46
N PRO A 47 15.92 9.21 -13.93
CA PRO A 47 17.34 8.95 -14.03
C PRO A 47 17.93 9.99 -14.99
N ALA A 48 18.71 10.93 -14.46
CA ALA A 48 19.48 11.87 -15.25
C ALA A 48 20.61 11.08 -15.93
N GLY A 49 20.31 10.45 -17.06
CA GLY A 49 21.25 9.62 -17.80
C GLY A 49 20.59 8.87 -18.94
N ARG A 50 21.27 8.79 -20.09
CA ARG A 50 20.84 7.97 -21.23
C ARG A 50 20.75 6.51 -20.78
N ALA A 51 19.61 5.87 -21.02
CA ALA A 51 19.41 4.45 -20.75
C ALA A 51 20.40 3.62 -21.57
N VAL A 52 21.44 3.10 -20.93
CA VAL A 52 22.35 2.14 -21.53
C VAL A 52 21.73 0.76 -21.38
N LYS A 53 21.38 0.14 -22.50
CA LYS A 53 20.83 -1.22 -22.56
C LYS A 53 21.90 -2.19 -22.06
N ALA A 54 21.77 -2.65 -20.81
CA ALA A 54 22.65 -3.66 -20.26
C ALA A 54 22.31 -5.01 -20.90
N PHE A 55 23.19 -5.51 -21.76
CA PHE A 55 23.12 -6.88 -22.25
C PHE A 55 23.63 -7.81 -21.13
N GLN A 56 22.71 -8.50 -20.46
CA GLN A 56 23.06 -9.64 -19.62
C GLN A 56 23.33 -10.82 -20.56
N ASN A 57 24.61 -11.14 -20.75
CA ASN A 57 25.03 -12.36 -21.40
C ASN A 57 24.63 -13.55 -20.50
N ASP A 58 24.06 -14.60 -21.08
CA ASP A 58 23.39 -15.77 -20.46
C ASP A 58 24.25 -16.64 -19.50
N GLN A 59 25.03 -16.06 -18.60
CA GLN A 59 25.83 -16.80 -17.61
C GLN A 59 25.15 -16.91 -16.24
N THR A 60 24.02 -16.21 -16.01
CA THR A 60 23.30 -16.24 -14.73
C THR A 60 22.27 -17.36 -14.62
N ALA A 61 21.94 -18.05 -15.71
CA ALA A 61 21.03 -19.21 -15.68
C ALA A 61 21.55 -20.36 -14.79
N ALA A 62 22.87 -20.47 -14.60
CA ALA A 62 23.49 -21.48 -13.74
C ALA A 62 23.45 -21.15 -12.22
N VAL A 63 23.10 -19.92 -11.83
CA VAL A 63 23.06 -19.49 -10.41
C VAL A 63 21.67 -19.67 -9.79
N SER A 64 20.62 -19.76 -10.61
CA SER A 64 19.23 -19.89 -10.15
C SER A 64 18.96 -21.16 -9.33
N ASP A 65 19.71 -22.24 -9.58
CA ASP A 65 19.50 -23.53 -8.90
C ASP A 65 20.11 -23.58 -7.48
N LYS A 66 20.89 -22.57 -7.08
CA LYS A 66 21.53 -22.52 -5.75
C LYS A 66 20.89 -21.52 -4.78
N ILE A 67 19.94 -20.71 -5.25
CA ILE A 67 19.30 -19.71 -4.40
C ILE A 67 18.23 -20.41 -3.56
N LYS A 68 18.39 -20.37 -2.24
CA LYS A 68 17.39 -20.91 -1.32
C LYS A 68 16.08 -20.15 -1.52
N MET A 69 14.95 -20.85 -1.49
CA MET A 69 13.61 -20.25 -1.68
C MET A 69 13.36 -19.02 -0.78
N SER A 70 13.95 -19.00 0.41
CA SER A 70 13.89 -17.87 1.35
C SER A 70 14.60 -16.60 0.87
N GLU A 71 15.70 -16.73 0.13
CA GLU A 71 16.42 -15.60 -0.45
C GLU A 71 15.63 -15.00 -1.62
N ARG A 72 14.99 -15.85 -2.42
CA ARG A 72 14.07 -15.42 -3.48
C ARG A 72 12.85 -14.68 -2.91
N LEU A 73 12.29 -15.15 -1.78
CA LEU A 73 11.18 -14.45 -1.12
C LEU A 73 11.60 -13.09 -0.56
N LYS A 74 12.81 -12.98 0.02
CA LYS A 74 13.35 -11.68 0.46
C LYS A 74 13.56 -10.73 -0.72
N LEU A 75 14.01 -11.25 -1.87
CA LEU A 75 14.19 -10.47 -3.08
C LEU A 75 12.84 -9.95 -3.60
N PHE A 76 11.82 -10.82 -3.65
CA PHE A 76 10.43 -10.47 -4.01
C PHE A 76 9.91 -9.30 -3.16
N TYR A 77 10.03 -9.40 -1.83
CA TYR A 77 9.59 -8.33 -0.93
C TYR A 77 10.40 -7.03 -1.05
N ARG A 78 11.65 -7.10 -1.55
CA ARG A 78 12.54 -5.94 -1.65
C ARG A 78 12.43 -5.22 -2.98
N ILE A 79 12.31 -5.96 -4.08
CA ILE A 79 12.37 -5.42 -5.45
C ILE A 79 10.97 -5.39 -6.10
N GLY A 80 10.06 -6.28 -5.67
CA GLY A 80 8.68 -6.32 -6.15
C GLY A 80 8.49 -6.92 -7.55
N GLU A 81 9.44 -7.74 -8.02
CA GLU A 81 9.22 -8.61 -9.20
C GLU A 81 8.12 -9.63 -8.96
#